data_AF-A0A967II45-F1
#
_entry.id   AF-A0A967II45-F1
#
_cell.length_a   1.000
_cell.length_b   1.000
_cell.length_c   1.000
_cell.angle_alpha   90.00
_cell.angle_beta   90.00
_cell.angle_gamma   90.00
#
_symmetry.space_group_name_H-M   'P 1'
#
loop_
_entity.id
_entity.type
_entity.pdbx_description
1 polymer ?
#
loop_
_entity_poly.entity_id
_entity_poly.type
_entity_poly.pdbx_seq_one_letter_code
_entity_poly.pdbx_strand_id
1 'polypeptide(L)'
;GLNALARWQTRVLQNGRLRFYLLTIVITTVGLAAFTLATRSGFHLESHFAPLLPRDVVIAVMILAAALVTVRSGSRLIAIIAMGVVGFGVALVYVQFG
;
A
#
# COMPACT_ATOMS: atom_id res chain seq x y z
N GLY A 1 -9.49 37.90 -3.26
CA GLY A 1 -9.22 37.01 -4.41
C GLY A 1 -8.23 35.93 -4.03
N LEU A 2 -6.94 36.07 -4.39
CA LEU A 2 -5.91 35.05 -4.17
C LEU A 2 -5.60 34.73 -2.69
N ASN A 3 -5.50 35.75 -1.82
CA ASN A 3 -5.16 35.54 -0.41
C ASN A 3 -6.22 34.73 0.37
N ALA A 4 -7.47 34.67 -0.12
CA ALA A 4 -8.50 33.84 0.48
C ALA A 4 -8.35 32.37 0.05
N LEU A 5 -8.03 32.13 -1.24
CA LEU A 5 -7.74 30.80 -1.77
C LEU A 5 -6.50 30.18 -1.13
N ALA A 6 -5.40 30.94 -1.02
CA ALA A 6 -4.19 30.49 -0.36
C ALA A 6 -4.48 30.07 1.10
N ARG A 7 -5.19 30.91 1.86
CA ARG A 7 -5.58 30.60 3.24
C ARG A 7 -6.46 29.35 3.36
N TRP A 8 -7.39 29.15 2.43
CA TRP A 8 -8.22 27.94 2.40
C TRP A 8 -7.37 26.70 2.10
N GLN A 9 -6.52 26.75 1.08
CA GLN A 9 -5.64 25.66 0.69
C GLN A 9 -4.70 25.26 1.82
N THR A 10 -4.06 26.24 2.48
CA THR A 10 -3.19 25.98 3.64
C THR A 10 -3.97 25.36 4.80
N ARG A 11 -5.23 25.75 5.03
CA ARG A 11 -6.07 25.18 6.10
C ARG A 11 -6.57 23.75 5.81
N VAL A 12 -6.60 23.35 4.54
CA VAL A 12 -7.05 22.02 4.09
C VAL A 12 -5.88 21.04 3.94
N LEU A 13 -4.70 21.53 3.54
CA LEU A 13 -3.49 20.72 3.41
C LEU A 13 -2.61 20.75 4.67
N GLN A 14 -2.41 21.90 5.32
CA GLN A 14 -1.48 22.13 6.43
C GLN A 14 -2.19 22.21 7.80
N ASN A 15 -2.99 21.21 8.09
CA ASN A 15 -3.98 21.23 9.18
C ASN A 15 -3.35 20.87 10.54
N GLY A 16 -2.02 20.68 10.57
CA GLY A 16 -1.25 20.20 11.73
C GLY A 16 -1.47 18.73 12.08
N ARG A 17 -2.28 17.99 11.31
CA ARG A 17 -2.70 16.62 11.63
C ARG A 17 -2.08 15.62 10.66
N LEU A 18 -1.19 14.77 11.16
CA LEU A 18 -0.45 13.77 10.37
C LEU A 18 -1.34 12.91 9.47
N ARG A 19 -2.53 12.50 9.96
CA ARG A 19 -3.49 11.72 9.17
C ARG A 19 -3.87 12.37 7.85
N PHE A 20 -3.99 13.70 7.81
CA PHE A 20 -4.34 14.41 6.58
C PHE A 20 -3.14 14.52 5.63
N TYR A 21 -1.92 14.66 6.16
CA TYR A 21 -0.72 14.61 5.33
C TYR A 21 -0.55 13.25 4.64
N LEU A 22 -0.68 12.15 5.41
CA LEU A 22 -0.62 10.80 4.86
C LEU A 22 -1.71 10.57 3.81
N LEU A 23 -2.93 11.02 4.09
CA LEU A 23 -4.04 10.89 3.14
C LEU A 23 -3.76 11.66 1.84
N THR A 24 -3.27 12.89 1.93
CA THR A 24 -2.87 13.68 0.75
C THR A 24 -1.82 12.93 -0.07
N ILE A 25 -0.76 12.41 0.56
CA ILE A 25 0.29 11.67 -0.14
C ILE A 25 -0.29 10.43 -0.84
N VAL A 26 -1.03 9.58 -0.11
CA VAL A 26 -1.60 8.35 -0.67
C VAL A 26 -2.56 8.64 -1.81
N ILE A 27 -3.48 9.60 -1.65
CA ILE A 27 -4.45 9.96 -2.70
C ILE A 27 -3.73 10.53 -3.92
N THR A 28 -2.74 11.40 -3.74
CA THR A 28 -1.99 11.95 -4.87
C THR A 28 -1.21 10.85 -5.59
N THR A 29 -0.51 9.96 -4.87
CA THR A 29 0.23 8.85 -5.48
C THR A 29 -0.69 7.89 -6.23
N VAL A 30 -1.77 7.42 -5.60
CA VAL A 30 -2.75 6.51 -6.23
C VAL A 30 -3.45 7.20 -7.40
N GLY A 31 -3.81 8.47 -7.26
CA GLY A 31 -4.45 9.26 -8.31
C GLY A 31 -3.56 9.44 -9.54
N LEU A 32 -2.27 9.74 -9.34
CA LEU A 32 -1.30 9.85 -10.44
C LEU A 32 -1.04 8.49 -11.10
N ALA A 33 -0.93 7.42 -10.32
CA ALA A 33 -0.76 6.07 -10.86
C ALA A 33 -1.99 5.65 -11.69
N ALA A 34 -3.20 5.86 -11.16
CA ALA A 34 -4.45 5.58 -11.86
C ALA A 34 -4.63 6.44 -13.11
N PHE A 35 -4.30 7.73 -13.03
CA PHE A 35 -4.31 8.63 -14.18
C PHE A 35 -3.34 8.16 -15.28
N THR A 36 -2.13 7.76 -14.89
CA THR A 36 -1.13 7.24 -15.84
C THR A 36 -1.58 5.94 -16.48
N LEU A 37 -2.17 5.03 -15.69
CA LEU A 37 -2.75 3.78 -16.20
C LEU A 37 -3.85 4.06 -17.22
N ALA A 38 -4.77 4.98 -16.91
CA ALA A 38 -5.90 5.34 -17.76
C ALA A 38 -5.50 6.08 -19.05
N THR A 39 -4.44 6.89 -19.02
CA THR A 39 -4.08 7.77 -20.14
C THR A 39 -2.90 7.28 -20.99
N ARG A 40 -1.93 6.57 -20.40
CA ARG A 40 -0.68 6.20 -21.08
C ARG A 40 -0.52 4.71 -21.35
N SER A 41 -1.00 3.86 -20.46
CA SER A 41 -0.83 2.40 -20.59
C SER A 41 -1.98 1.75 -21.36
N GLY A 42 -3.20 2.29 -21.23
CA GLY A 42 -4.41 1.55 -21.58
C GLY A 42 -4.59 0.31 -20.69
N PHE A 43 -5.77 -0.31 -20.74
CA PHE A 43 -6.03 -1.56 -20.01
C PHE A 43 -5.60 -2.78 -20.85
N HIS A 44 -4.30 -2.89 -21.12
CA HIS A 44 -3.74 -4.05 -21.80
C HIS A 44 -3.38 -5.11 -20.74
N LEU A 45 -4.26 -6.08 -20.53
CA LEU A 45 -3.93 -7.26 -19.75
C LEU A 45 -3.15 -8.23 -20.62
N GLU A 46 -1.84 -8.32 -20.41
CA GLU A 46 -1.06 -9.44 -20.92
C GLU A 46 -1.43 -10.70 -20.12
N SER A 47 -1.85 -11.75 -20.83
CA SER A 47 -2.31 -13.01 -20.23
C SER A 47 -1.17 -14.03 -20.00
N HIS A 48 0.09 -13.59 -20.12
CA HIS A 48 1.25 -14.42 -19.85
C HIS A 48 1.52 -14.51 -18.34
N PHE A 49 0.80 -15.41 -17.67
CA PHE A 49 1.09 -15.78 -16.29
C PHE A 49 2.25 -16.78 -16.25
N ALA A 50 3.25 -16.51 -15.41
CA ALA A 50 4.26 -17.50 -15.07
C ALA A 50 3.60 -18.70 -14.36
N PRO A 51 4.17 -19.92 -14.48
CA PRO A 51 3.69 -21.06 -13.73
C PRO A 51 3.71 -20.76 -12.22
N LEU A 52 2.53 -20.78 -11.59
CA LEU A 52 2.40 -20.56 -10.15
C LEU A 52 2.84 -21.82 -9.41
N LEU A 53 3.92 -21.73 -8.63
CA LEU A 53 4.33 -22.84 -7.79
C LEU A 53 3.51 -22.83 -6.48
N PRO A 54 3.18 -24.01 -5.92
CA PRO A 54 2.48 -24.10 -4.64
C PRO A 54 3.16 -23.32 -3.50
N ARG A 55 4.50 -23.25 -3.52
CA ARG A 55 5.30 -22.49 -2.54
C ARG A 55 4.98 -21.00 -2.57
N ASP A 56 4.80 -20.42 -3.76
CA ASP A 56 4.54 -18.98 -3.92
C ASP A 56 3.17 -18.61 -3.36
N VAL A 57 2.18 -19.49 -3.59
CA VAL A 57 0.83 -19.34 -3.05
C VAL A 57 0.84 -19.40 -1.52
N VAL A 58 1.55 -20.36 -0.92
CA VAL A 58 1.63 -20.49 0.54
C VAL A 58 2.26 -19.24 1.17
N ILE A 59 3.36 -18.73 0.61
CA ILE A 59 4.01 -17.51 1.11
C ILE A 59 3.08 -16.31 0.95
N ALA A 60 2.41 -16.15 -0.19
CA ALA A 60 1.47 -15.06 -0.43
C ALA A 60 0.29 -15.09 0.56
N VAL A 61 -0.32 -16.26 0.78
CA VAL A 61 -1.42 -16.43 1.74
C VAL A 61 -0.96 -16.14 3.16
N MET A 62 0.24 -16.59 3.55
CA MET A 62 0.80 -16.31 4.86
C MET A 62 0.99 -14.80 5.09
N ILE A 63 1.55 -14.08 4.11
CA ILE A 63 1.73 -12.62 4.17
C ILE A 63 0.37 -11.91 4.27
N LEU A 64 -0.60 -12.30 3.45
CA LEU A 64 -1.95 -11.70 3.45
C LEU A 64 -2.67 -11.93 4.78
N ALA A 65 -2.60 -13.13 5.34
CA ALA A 65 -3.19 -13.45 6.63
C ALA A 65 -2.52 -12.64 7.76
N ALA A 66 -1.19 -12.57 7.78
CA ALA A 66 -0.44 -11.80 8.77
C ALA A 66 -0.74 -10.28 8.68
N ALA A 67 -0.84 -9.74 7.45
CA ALA A 67 -1.22 -8.34 7.24
C ALA A 67 -2.65 -8.07 7.74
N LEU A 68 -3.60 -8.97 7.48
CA LEU A 68 -4.97 -8.83 7.95
C LEU A 68 -5.03 -8.85 9.48
N VAL A 69 -4.32 -9.78 10.14
CA VAL A 69 -4.22 -9.83 11.60
C VAL A 69 -3.58 -8.55 12.14
N THR A 70 -2.53 -8.05 11.50
CA THR A 70 -1.84 -6.81 11.91
C THR A 70 -2.80 -5.61 11.93
N VAL A 71 -3.59 -5.43 10.87
CA VAL A 71 -4.51 -4.29 10.73
C VAL A 71 -5.74 -4.42 11.63
N ARG A 72 -6.17 -5.65 11.94
CA ARG A 72 -7.37 -5.92 12.75
C ARG A 72 -7.08 -6.09 14.24
N SER A 73 -5.82 -6.26 14.63
CA SER A 73 -5.45 -6.47 16.02
C SER A 73 -5.75 -5.24 16.89
N GLY A 74 -6.51 -5.45 17.97
CA GLY A 74 -6.71 -4.44 19.02
C GLY A 74 -5.51 -4.28 19.97
N SER A 75 -4.59 -5.25 19.98
CA SER A 75 -3.39 -5.21 20.81
C SER A 75 -2.16 -4.86 19.99
N ARG A 76 -1.36 -3.91 20.50
CA ARG A 76 -0.07 -3.52 19.90
C ARG A 76 0.89 -4.69 19.82
N LEU A 77 0.91 -5.57 20.84
CA LEU A 77 1.80 -6.73 20.87
C LEU A 77 1.50 -7.70 19.72
N ILE A 78 0.22 -8.05 19.54
CA ILE A 78 -0.21 -8.96 18.47
C ILE A 78 0.08 -8.35 17.10
N ALA A 79 -0.13 -7.04 16.93
CA ALA A 79 0.18 -6.35 15.68
C ALA A 79 1.69 -6.41 15.37
N ILE A 80 2.56 -6.24 16.37
CA ILE A 80 4.02 -6.32 16.20
C ILE A 80 4.44 -7.75 15.83
N ILE A 81 3.91 -8.76 16.52
CA ILE A 81 4.20 -10.18 16.23
C ILE A 81 3.76 -10.53 14.80
N ALA A 82 2.55 -10.14 14.42
CA ALA A 82 2.03 -10.39 13.07
C ALA A 82 2.83 -9.64 11.98
N MET A 83 3.28 -8.40 12.23
CA MET A 83 4.22 -7.71 11.34
C MET A 83 5.54 -8.46 11.20
N GLY A 84 6.02 -9.14 12.24
CA GLY A 84 7.18 -10.02 12.16
C GLY A 84 7.00 -11.15 11.13
N VAL A 85 5.81 -11.76 11.09
CA VAL A 85 5.46 -12.79 10.10
C VAL A 85 5.43 -12.22 8.68
N VAL A 86 4.90 -11.00 8.50
CA VAL A 86 4.96 -10.29 7.21
C VAL A 86 6.42 -10.09 6.76
N GLY A 87 7.29 -9.61 7.66
CA GLY A 87 8.70 -9.39 7.36
C GLY A 87 9.45 -10.67 6.98
N PHE A 88 9.21 -11.77 7.72
CA PHE A 88 9.78 -13.08 7.38
C PHE A 88 9.27 -13.60 6.04
N GLY A 89 7.97 -13.41 5.75
CA GLY A 89 7.40 -13.74 4.45
C GLY A 89 8.08 -12.98 3.31
N VAL A 90 8.30 -11.67 3.46
CA VAL A 90 9.03 -10.86 2.47
C VAL A 90 10.47 -11.33 2.30
N ALA A 91 11.15 -11.75 3.38
CA ALA A 91 12.49 -12.33 3.28
C ALA A 91 12.49 -13.64 2.46
N LEU A 92 11.48 -14.49 2.60
CA LEU A 92 11.33 -15.70 1.78
C LEU A 92 11.07 -15.38 0.29
N VAL A 93 10.35 -14.28 0.00
CA VAL A 93 10.20 -13.78 -1.37
C VAL A 93 11.57 -13.38 -1.92
N TYR A 94 12.37 -12.63 -1.16
CA TYR A 94 13.73 -12.29 -1.59
C TYR A 94 14.60 -13.52 -1.83
N VAL A 95 14.55 -14.54 -0.97
CA VAL A 95 15.32 -15.79 -1.19
C VAL A 95 14.88 -16.54 -2.45
N GLN A 96 13.63 -16.38 -2.87
CA GLN A 96 13.10 -17.09 -4.04
C GLN A 96 13.40 -16.37 -5.37
N PHE A 97 13.46 -15.04 -5.36
CA PHE A 97 13.53 -14.21 -6.57
C PHE A 97 14.75 -13.30 -6.64
N GLY A 98 15.53 -13.17 -5.57
CA GLY A 98 16.78 -12.41 -5.49
C GLY A 98 18.00 -13.30 -5.71
#